data_AF-A0A7C5JRE3-F1
#
_entry.id   AF-A0A7C5JRE3-F1
#
_cell.length_a   1.000
_cell.length_b   1.000
_cell.length_c   1.000
_cell.angle_alpha   90.00
_cell.angle_beta   90.00
_cell.angle_gamma   90.00
#
_symmetry.space_group_name_H-M   'P 1'
#
loop_
_entity.id
_entity.type
_entity.pdbx_description
1 polymer ?
#
loop_
_entity_poly.entity_id
_entity_poly.type
_entity_poly.pdbx_seq_one_letter_code
_entity_poly.pdbx_strand_id
1 'polypeptide(L)'
;MSLLEMIHSGRRHSPPRMLIYGTEGIGKSTTASQAPRPVFIPTEDGLDQIDCSSFPLANTLADVEAAIQSLLNENHNFETVILDSVDWLERLVWDNLCEQFGVSSIEKVDGGYAKGY
;
A
#
# COMPACT_ATOMS: atom_id res chain seq x y z
N MET A 1 12.44 -15.68 -29.71
CA MET A 1 12.51 -16.50 -28.48
C MET A 1 11.11 -16.96 -28.16
N SER A 2 10.92 -18.23 -27.84
CA SER A 2 9.61 -18.78 -27.47
C SER A 2 9.30 -18.48 -26.00
N LEU A 3 8.01 -18.41 -25.64
CA LEU A 3 7.60 -18.23 -24.24
C LEU A 3 8.05 -19.39 -23.34
N LEU A 4 8.20 -20.61 -23.89
CA LEU A 4 8.65 -21.78 -23.15
C LEU A 4 10.10 -21.65 -22.67
N GLU A 5 10.95 -20.91 -23.40
CA GLU A 5 12.34 -20.63 -23.03
C GLU A 5 12.46 -19.63 -21.87
N MET A 6 11.38 -18.91 -21.56
CA MET A 6 11.34 -17.93 -20.46
C MET A 6 10.83 -18.52 -19.14
N ILE A 7 10.48 -19.82 -19.11
CA ILE A 7 10.01 -20.48 -17.90
C ILE A 7 11.16 -20.54 -16.88
N HIS A 8 10.94 -19.92 -15.72
CA HIS A 8 11.82 -20.05 -14.57
C HIS A 8 11.40 -21.27 -13.74
N SER A 9 12.34 -22.15 -13.45
CA SER A 9 12.17 -23.30 -12.55
C SER A 9 13.00 -23.09 -11.29
N GLY A 10 12.40 -23.26 -10.11
CA GLY A 10 13.06 -23.10 -8.82
C GLY A 10 12.43 -22.03 -7.92
N ARG A 11 13.04 -21.80 -6.75
CA ARG A 11 12.59 -20.77 -5.80
C ARG A 11 13.12 -19.40 -6.21
N ARG A 12 12.26 -18.38 -6.16
CA ARG A 12 12.67 -16.98 -6.26
C ARG A 12 12.91 -16.43 -4.86
N HIS A 13 14.11 -15.92 -4.62
CA HIS A 13 14.46 -15.22 -3.40
C HIS A 13 14.13 -13.73 -3.55
N SER A 14 12.84 -13.41 -3.64
CA SER A 14 12.34 -12.04 -3.62
C SER A 14 11.47 -11.84 -2.38
N PRO A 15 11.48 -10.63 -1.77
CA PRO A 15 10.54 -10.31 -0.70
C PRO A 15 9.10 -10.65 -1.12
N PRO A 16 8.35 -11.43 -0.32
CA PRO A 16 6.99 -11.79 -0.65
C PRO A 16 6.08 -10.57 -0.58
N ARG A 17 5.11 -10.48 -1.49
CA ARG A 17 3.99 -9.53 -1.39
C ARG A 17 2.82 -10.28 -0.78
N MET A 18 2.32 -9.81 0.36
CA MET A 18 1.28 -10.49 1.13
C MET A 18 0.09 -9.55 1.32
N LEU A 19 -1.12 -10.12 1.25
CA LEU A 19 -2.37 -9.43 1.58
C LEU A 19 -3.02 -10.16 2.76
N ILE A 20 -3.26 -9.45 3.85
CA ILE A 20 -4.01 -9.95 5.00
C ILE A 20 -5.37 -9.27 4.97
N TYR A 21 -6.42 -10.04 4.70
CA TYR A 21 -7.79 -9.52 4.57
C TYR A 21 -8.73 -10.19 5.57
N GLY A 22 -9.61 -9.38 6.17
CA GLY A 22 -10.56 -9.82 7.17
C GLY A 22 -11.28 -8.65 7.82
N THR A 23 -12.32 -8.96 8.60
CA THR A 23 -13.14 -7.96 9.29
C THR A 23 -12.32 -7.10 10.25
N GLU A 24 -12.88 -5.95 10.64
CA GLU A 24 -12.31 -5.10 11.70
C GLU A 24 -12.10 -5.91 12.99
N GLY A 25 -11.05 -5.58 13.75
CA GLY A 25 -10.76 -6.22 15.04
C GLY A 25 -10.24 -7.66 15.00
N ILE A 26 -10.12 -8.30 13.81
CA ILE A 26 -9.65 -9.69 13.70
C ILE A 26 -8.13 -9.88 13.96
N GLY A 27 -7.39 -8.78 14.18
CA GLY A 27 -5.95 -8.81 14.47
C GLY A 27 -5.02 -8.74 13.25
N LYS A 28 -5.45 -8.11 12.14
CA LYS A 28 -4.64 -7.95 10.92
C LYS A 28 -3.34 -7.19 11.20
N SER A 29 -3.46 -5.99 11.75
CA SER A 29 -2.34 -5.11 12.07
C SER A 29 -1.44 -5.73 13.14
N THR A 30 -2.01 -6.42 14.14
CA THR A 30 -1.25 -7.20 15.13
C THR A 30 -0.46 -8.34 14.48
N THR A 31 -1.04 -9.04 13.51
CA THR A 31 -0.33 -10.10 12.77
C THR A 31 0.80 -9.50 11.92
N ALA A 32 0.55 -8.38 11.25
CA ALA A 32 1.53 -7.68 10.44
C ALA A 32 2.70 -7.11 11.29
N SER A 33 2.43 -6.71 12.54
CA SER A 33 3.46 -6.22 13.48
C SER A 33 4.43 -7.31 13.96
N GLN A 34 4.14 -8.60 13.70
CA GLN A 34 5.06 -9.70 14.00
C GLN A 34 6.02 -10.02 12.84
N ALA A 35 5.93 -9.30 11.72
CA ALA A 35 6.85 -9.49 10.61
C ALA A 35 8.29 -9.07 10.98
N PRO A 36 9.32 -9.56 10.27
CA PRO A 36 10.70 -9.15 10.52
C PRO A 36 10.87 -7.62 10.40
N ARG A 37 11.36 -6.99 11.47
CA ARG A 37 11.65 -5.55 11.59
C ARG A 37 10.62 -4.68 10.83
N PRO A 38 9.37 -4.63 11.31
CA PRO A 38 8.25 -4.06 10.59
C PRO A 38 8.23 -2.52 10.70
N VAL A 39 7.75 -1.85 9.66
CA VAL A 39 7.40 -0.44 9.67
C VAL A 39 6.06 -0.22 8.97
N PHE A 40 5.16 0.51 9.61
CA PHE A 40 3.83 0.82 9.09
C PHE A 40 3.83 2.15 8.34
N ILE A 41 3.14 2.17 7.20
CA ILE A 41 2.66 3.37 6.53
C ILE A 41 1.14 3.37 6.74
N PRO A 42 0.65 4.06 7.80
CA PRO A 42 -0.76 4.10 8.10
C PRO A 42 -1.50 5.04 7.15
N THR A 43 -2.60 4.55 6.56
CA THR A 43 -3.59 5.33 5.79
C THR A 43 -4.96 5.34 6.48
N GLU A 44 -5.11 4.59 7.57
CA GLU A 44 -6.25 4.65 8.48
C GLU A 44 -5.81 4.86 9.92
N ASP A 45 -6.73 5.36 10.76
CA ASP A 45 -6.53 5.43 12.21
C ASP A 45 -6.83 4.06 12.83
N GLY A 46 -5.90 3.52 13.63
CA GLY A 46 -6.04 2.16 14.15
C GLY A 46 -4.80 1.52 14.78
N LEU A 47 -3.63 2.18 14.73
CA LEU A 47 -2.37 1.64 15.27
C LEU A 47 -2.13 1.97 16.75
N ASP A 48 -2.96 2.79 17.38
CA ASP A 48 -2.76 3.31 18.74
C ASP A 48 -2.52 2.25 19.83
N GLN A 49 -2.99 1.02 19.62
CA GLN A 49 -2.89 -0.08 20.57
C GLN A 49 -1.81 -1.12 20.19
N ILE A 50 -1.00 -0.85 19.18
CA ILE A 50 0.02 -1.77 18.66
C ILE A 50 1.40 -1.13 18.86
N ASP A 51 2.24 -1.78 19.67
CA ASP A 51 3.65 -1.42 19.80
C ASP A 51 4.38 -1.72 18.48
N CYS A 52 4.58 -0.67 17.67
CA CYS A 52 5.19 -0.79 16.35
C CYS A 52 5.89 0.51 15.94
N SER A 53 6.81 0.40 14.98
CA SER A 53 7.35 1.57 14.26
C SER A 53 6.38 1.96 13.15
N SER A 54 6.02 3.23 13.07
CA SER A 54 5.13 3.77 12.04
C SER A 54 5.60 5.13 11.54
N PHE A 55 5.31 5.42 10.28
CA PHE A 55 5.28 6.79 9.77
C PHE A 55 4.05 7.54 10.34
N PRO A 56 4.01 8.89 10.24
CA PRO A 56 2.77 9.63 10.49
C PRO A 56 1.62 9.13 9.61
N LEU A 57 0.38 9.34 10.06
CA LEU A 57 -0.82 9.04 9.27
C LEU A 57 -0.76 9.77 7.93
N ALA A 58 -0.81 9.02 6.84
CA ALA A 58 -0.83 9.54 5.48
C ALA A 58 -2.23 10.10 5.16
N ASN A 59 -2.26 11.37 4.75
CA ASN A 59 -3.52 12.05 4.39
C ASN A 59 -3.62 12.27 2.88
N THR A 60 -2.55 12.04 2.13
CA THR A 60 -2.48 12.16 0.68
C THR A 60 -1.69 11.01 0.07
N LEU A 61 -1.89 10.74 -1.23
CA LEU A 61 -1.07 9.76 -1.94
C LEU A 61 0.42 10.14 -1.91
N ALA A 62 0.74 11.43 -1.93
CA ALA A 62 2.11 11.94 -1.85
C ALA A 62 2.79 11.58 -0.51
N ASP A 63 2.05 11.54 0.60
CA ASP A 63 2.61 11.12 1.90
C ASP A 63 3.04 9.64 1.86
N VAL A 64 2.21 8.78 1.25
CA VAL A 64 2.52 7.35 1.08
C VAL A 64 3.73 7.17 0.16
N GLU A 65 3.78 7.90 -0.95
CA GLU A 65 4.93 7.89 -1.86
C GLU A 65 6.20 8.37 -1.17
N ALA A 66 6.13 9.44 -0.37
CA ALA A 66 7.26 9.95 0.38
C ALA A 66 7.79 8.93 1.38
N ALA A 67 6.92 8.25 2.13
CA ALA A 67 7.32 7.18 3.04
C ALA A 67 8.01 6.02 2.31
N ILE A 68 7.49 5.59 1.16
CA ILE A 68 8.13 4.57 0.31
C ILE A 68 9.49 5.07 -0.19
N GLN A 69 9.61 6.32 -0.63
CA GLN A 69 10.88 6.89 -1.08
C GLN A 69 11.92 6.94 0.04
N SER A 70 11.54 7.27 1.27
CA SER A 70 12.44 7.20 2.42
C SER A 70 12.94 5.77 2.66
N LEU A 71 12.07 4.76 2.58
CA LEU A 71 12.46 3.35 2.69
C LEU A 71 13.32 2.84 1.51
N LEU A 72 13.29 3.51 0.36
CA LEU A 72 14.11 3.12 -0.78
C LEU A 72 15.51 3.75 -0.75
N ASN A 73 15.61 4.97 -0.21
CA ASN A 73 16.79 5.82 -0.41
C ASN A 73 17.56 6.15 0.88
N GLU A 74 16.95 5.98 2.05
CA GLU A 74 17.58 6.32 3.33
C GLU A 74 18.12 5.07 4.05
N ASN A 75 19.12 5.25 4.90
CA ASN A 75 19.68 4.14 5.69
C ASN A 75 18.72 3.75 6.82
N HIS A 76 18.26 2.51 6.82
CA HIS A 76 17.43 1.96 7.89
C HIS A 76 17.66 0.44 8.07
N ASN A 77 17.06 -0.11 9.12
CA ASN A 77 17.13 -1.54 9.45
C ASN A 77 15.79 -2.28 9.25
N PHE A 78 14.75 -1.63 8.74
CA PHE A 78 13.46 -2.28 8.46
C PHE A 78 13.57 -3.35 7.36
N GLU A 79 12.84 -4.45 7.54
CA GLU A 79 12.80 -5.58 6.58
C GLU A 79 11.41 -5.81 5.98
N THR A 80 10.35 -5.33 6.65
CA THR A 80 8.97 -5.45 6.18
C THR A 80 8.29 -4.09 6.23
N VAL A 81 7.70 -3.67 5.11
CA VAL A 81 6.80 -2.51 5.04
C VAL A 81 5.35 -3.00 5.07
N ILE A 82 4.53 -2.35 5.91
CA ILE A 82 3.11 -2.65 6.07
C ILE A 82 2.33 -1.42 5.61
N LEU A 83 1.48 -1.58 4.61
CA LEU A 83 0.49 -0.58 4.22
C LEU A 83 -0.82 -0.91 4.94
N ASP A 84 -1.22 -0.08 5.90
CA ASP A 84 -2.39 -0.31 6.74
C ASP A 84 -3.32 0.90 6.70
N SER A 85 -4.39 0.90 5.91
CA SER A 85 -4.96 -0.18 5.09
C SER A 85 -5.06 0.17 3.61
N VAL A 86 -5.13 -0.87 2.77
CA VAL A 86 -5.15 -0.71 1.30
C VAL A 86 -6.47 -0.12 0.77
N ASP A 87 -7.59 -0.29 1.49
CA ASP A 87 -8.88 0.31 1.15
C ASP A 87 -8.93 1.81 1.47
N TRP A 88 -8.22 2.28 2.50
CA TRP A 88 -8.03 3.71 2.70
C TRP A 88 -7.01 4.30 1.72
N LEU A 89 -5.96 3.55 1.36
CA LEU A 89 -5.05 3.97 0.28
C LEU A 89 -5.80 4.18 -1.04
N GLU A 90 -6.77 3.33 -1.37
CA GLU A 90 -7.60 3.48 -2.57
C GLU A 90 -8.30 4.85 -2.61
N ARG A 91 -8.80 5.34 -1.47
CA ARG A 91 -9.41 6.67 -1.37
C ARG A 91 -8.42 7.78 -1.67
N LEU A 92 -7.19 7.69 -1.13
CA LEU A 92 -6.12 8.66 -1.42
C LEU A 92 -5.75 8.68 -2.91
N VAL A 93 -5.74 7.51 -3.56
CA VAL A 93 -5.54 7.40 -5.01
C VAL A 93 -6.69 8.06 -5.77
N TRP A 94 -7.94 7.83 -5.36
CA TRP A 94 -9.09 8.46 -5.99
C TRP A 94 -9.08 9.97 -5.87
N ASP A 95 -8.76 10.49 -4.69
CA ASP A 95 -8.67 11.94 -4.44
C ASP A 95 -7.60 12.57 -5.34
N ASN A 96 -6.43 11.93 -5.45
CA ASN A 96 -5.36 12.38 -6.33
C ASN A 96 -5.79 12.38 -7.81
N LEU A 97 -6.48 11.34 -8.28
CA LEU A 97 -7.01 11.27 -9.64
C LEU A 97 -8.09 12.33 -9.89
N CYS A 98 -8.97 12.56 -8.93
CA CYS A 98 -10.00 13.59 -9.03
C CYS A 98 -9.37 14.98 -9.18
N GLU A 99 -8.33 15.28 -8.40
CA GLU A 99 -7.56 16.51 -8.51
C GLU A 99 -6.88 16.63 -9.89
N GLN A 100 -6.19 15.57 -10.34
CA GLN A 100 -5.47 15.56 -11.61
C GLN A 100 -6.38 15.82 -12.82
N PHE A 101 -7.59 15.25 -12.80
CA PHE A 101 -8.56 15.38 -13.89
C PHE A 101 -9.53 16.56 -13.71
N GLY A 102 -9.45 17.28 -12.58
CA GLY A 102 -10.34 18.40 -12.27
C GLY A 102 -11.81 17.98 -12.13
N VAL A 103 -12.07 16.78 -11.59
CA VAL A 103 -13.41 16.22 -11.41
C VAL A 103 -13.77 16.05 -9.94
N SER A 104 -15.08 16.07 -9.64
CA SER A 104 -15.58 16.01 -8.27
C SER A 104 -15.80 14.58 -7.72
N SER A 105 -15.54 13.55 -8.52
CA SER A 105 -15.81 12.14 -8.19
C SER A 105 -15.02 11.23 -9.10
N ILE A 106 -14.56 10.09 -8.55
CA ILE A 106 -13.82 9.06 -9.28
C ILE A 106 -14.58 8.53 -10.49
N GLU A 107 -15.92 8.50 -10.44
CA GLU A 107 -16.79 8.05 -11.54
C GLU A 107 -16.69 8.94 -12.79
N LYS A 108 -16.12 10.15 -12.68
CA LYS A 108 -15.95 11.10 -13.78
C LYS A 108 -14.53 11.14 -14.33
N VAL A 109 -13.58 10.48 -13.67
CA VAL A 109 -12.18 10.41 -14.12
C VAL A 109 -12.13 9.75 -15.50
N ASP A 110 -11.23 10.24 -16.35
CA ASP A 110 -11.01 9.74 -17.72
C ASP A 110 -12.26 9.67 -18.62
N GLY A 111 -13.14 10.69 -18.48
CA GLY A 111 -14.38 10.82 -19.25
C GLY A 111 -15.59 10.07 -18.68
N GLY A 112 -15.35 9.23 -17.66
CA GLY A 112 -16.34 8.69 -16.74
C GLY A 112 -16.68 7.21 -16.92
N TYR A 113 -17.27 6.62 -15.87
CA TYR A 113 -17.65 5.21 -15.84
C TYR A 113 -18.71 4.86 -16.90
N ALA A 114 -18.61 3.66 -17.47
CA ALA A 114 -19.53 3.10 -18.47
C ALA A 114 -19.64 3.91 -19.79
N LYS A 115 -18.57 4.58 -20.21
CA LYS A 115 -18.54 5.38 -21.46
C LYS A 115 -18.30 4.58 -22.74
N GLY A 116 -17.97 3.29 -22.64
CA GLY A 116 -18.02 2.35 -23.76
C GLY A 116 -16.92 2.50 -24.83
N TYR A 117 -15.77 3.08 -24.47
CA TYR A 117 -14.53 3.02 -25.24
C TYR A 117 -13.44 2.31 -24.44
#